data_AF-A0A3S1CGR6-F1
#
_entry.id   AF-A0A3S1CGR6-F1
#
_cell.length_a   1.000
_cell.length_b   1.000
_cell.length_c   1.000
_cell.angle_alpha   90.00
_cell.angle_beta   90.00
_cell.angle_gamma   90.00
#
_symmetry.space_group_name_H-M   'P 1'
#
loop_
_entity.id
_entity.type
_entity.pdbx_description
1 polymer ?
#
loop_
_entity_poly.entity_id
_entity_poly.type
_entity_poly.pdbx_seq_one_letter_code
_entity_poly.pdbx_strand_id
1 'polypeptide(L)'
;MVAAVTFPGQAQVAEIVGNPTVNDDRVTVRVKVKDAEEKPVMGLQDTNFKLSVDSKEVQFKNKDWKSPEESTPPPAWIIVLLDFSGSMDKPDSRGTKKIEGAIKAIRHFTNMLKERGENTQIALVPFGEPGTTCQGNPVNEETIDKFFPANDFKLQNNLDYLASLTPCASTNLYNPLQKTVRFLANTKDPRFYIPEDSSQPKPRLSIILLSDGYHNASNEEQDFQELTNLLKRNSHIIVHTLGYGLTPRQLGIKYGIGRAVTRRDIGTGRGKVPEAEFVDKQRLAEIAKLTGGIAEFSGDSEAIAENLQLFLNALLGEYEITYTQPDAERGAKHKVKVTVTYKDGQQIESLPKGYTITVFGRSFPLSIRLGILICTLLLLSLGGVAPFYFWGKHLKNQALGD
;
A
#
# COMPACT_ATOMS: atom_id res chain seq x y z
N MET A 1 30.70 0.26 -33.13
CA MET A 1 30.53 1.15 -31.97
C MET A 1 29.08 1.06 -31.55
N VAL A 2 28.77 0.29 -30.51
CA VAL A 2 27.43 0.20 -29.93
C VAL A 2 27.38 1.24 -28.82
N ALA A 3 26.54 2.26 -28.99
CA ALA A 3 26.35 3.31 -28.02
C ALA A 3 25.76 2.70 -26.73
N ALA A 4 26.47 2.90 -25.63
CA ALA A 4 26.01 2.56 -24.30
C ALA A 4 24.76 3.39 -23.97
N VAL A 5 23.64 2.73 -23.71
CA VAL A 5 22.47 3.36 -23.10
C VAL A 5 22.79 3.50 -21.62
N THR A 6 23.30 4.67 -21.24
CA THR A 6 23.33 5.12 -19.85
C THR A 6 21.92 5.50 -19.43
N PHE A 7 21.30 4.73 -18.53
CA PHE A 7 20.09 5.15 -17.84
C PHE A 7 20.47 6.26 -16.82
N PRO A 8 19.86 7.46 -16.88
CA PRO A 8 20.12 8.52 -15.92
C PRO A 8 19.49 8.17 -14.56
N GLY A 9 20.05 8.73 -13.48
CA GLY A 9 19.53 8.60 -12.11
C GLY A 9 18.04 8.95 -12.03
N GLN A 10 17.30 8.22 -11.18
CA GLN A 10 15.86 8.37 -11.00
C GLN A 10 15.51 9.83 -10.65
N ALA A 11 14.66 10.45 -11.48
CA ALA A 11 14.14 11.78 -11.23
C ALA A 11 13.12 11.75 -10.08
N GLN A 12 12.94 12.88 -9.39
CA GLN A 12 11.85 13.05 -8.42
C GLN A 12 10.50 12.93 -9.14
N VAL A 13 9.52 12.31 -8.49
CA VAL A 13 8.23 11.99 -9.13
C VAL A 13 7.06 12.49 -8.28
N ALA A 14 6.12 13.18 -8.92
CA ALA A 14 4.78 13.41 -8.40
C ALA A 14 3.80 12.50 -9.14
N GLU A 15 2.97 11.76 -8.42
CA GLU A 15 2.03 10.81 -9.00
C GLU A 15 0.62 11.03 -8.43
N ILE A 16 -0.38 11.10 -9.31
CA ILE A 16 -1.80 11.01 -8.90
C ILE A 16 -2.14 9.53 -8.74
N VAL A 17 -2.37 9.11 -7.50
CA VAL A 17 -2.55 7.68 -7.18
C VAL A 17 -4.02 7.28 -7.29
N GLY A 18 -4.27 6.19 -8.01
CA GLY A 18 -5.63 5.72 -8.29
C GLY A 18 -6.40 6.64 -9.25
N ASN A 19 -7.72 6.51 -9.28
CA ASN A 19 -8.59 7.39 -10.05
C ASN A 19 -9.10 8.52 -9.14
N PRO A 20 -9.19 9.77 -9.64
CA PRO A 20 -9.83 10.85 -8.89
C PRO A 20 -11.25 10.46 -8.49
N THR A 21 -11.61 10.74 -7.24
CA THR A 21 -12.95 10.46 -6.73
C THR A 21 -13.85 11.66 -7.00
N VAL A 22 -15.01 11.42 -7.62
CA VAL A 22 -15.93 12.49 -8.00
C VAL A 22 -17.22 12.34 -7.20
N ASN A 23 -17.61 13.40 -6.50
CA ASN A 23 -18.87 13.50 -5.79
C ASN A 23 -19.56 14.80 -6.22
N ASP A 24 -20.62 14.68 -7.04
CA ASP A 24 -21.24 15.78 -7.77
C ASP A 24 -20.22 16.57 -8.62
N ASP A 25 -19.89 17.79 -8.20
CA ASP A 25 -18.92 18.69 -8.82
C ASP A 25 -17.58 18.74 -8.07
N ARG A 26 -17.46 18.04 -6.93
CA ARG A 26 -16.23 17.97 -6.15
C ARG A 26 -15.37 16.80 -6.59
N VAL A 27 -14.13 17.10 -6.94
CA VAL A 27 -13.14 16.13 -7.37
C VAL A 27 -12.04 16.06 -6.32
N THR A 28 -11.75 14.87 -5.83
CA THR A 28 -10.66 14.61 -4.88
C THR A 28 -9.55 13.83 -5.58
N VAL A 29 -8.34 14.38 -5.52
CA VAL A 29 -7.11 13.75 -6.02
C VAL A 29 -6.20 13.40 -4.86
N ARG A 30 -5.50 12.27 -5.00
CA ARG A 30 -4.51 11.80 -4.04
C ARG A 30 -3.15 11.80 -4.69
N VAL A 31 -2.17 12.37 -4.04
CA VAL A 31 -0.85 12.63 -4.62
C VAL A 31 0.24 12.00 -3.77
N LYS A 32 1.11 11.21 -4.40
CA LYS A 32 2.39 10.80 -3.81
C LYS A 32 3.51 11.63 -4.42
N VAL A 33 4.42 12.07 -3.55
CA VAL A 33 5.64 12.75 -3.96
C VAL A 33 6.80 11.92 -3.47
N LYS A 34 7.70 11.54 -4.39
CA LYS A 34 8.87 10.73 -4.11
C LYS A 34 10.14 11.48 -4.48
N ASP A 35 11.19 11.27 -3.70
CA ASP A 35 12.53 11.75 -4.03
C ASP A 35 13.24 10.82 -5.04
N ALA A 36 14.50 11.14 -5.35
CA ALA A 36 15.32 10.36 -6.27
C ALA A 36 15.66 8.94 -5.76
N GLU A 37 15.46 8.67 -4.47
CA GLU A 37 15.67 7.35 -3.84
C GLU A 37 14.34 6.57 -3.69
N GLU A 38 13.26 7.02 -4.34
CA GLU A 38 11.90 6.46 -4.21
C GLU A 38 11.28 6.62 -2.80
N LYS A 39 11.89 7.44 -1.94
CA LYS A 39 11.38 7.68 -0.58
C LYS A 39 10.25 8.72 -0.60
N PRO A 40 9.21 8.53 0.21
CA PRO A 40 8.10 9.48 0.31
C PRO A 40 8.59 10.83 0.86
N VAL A 41 8.22 11.92 0.19
CA VAL A 41 8.48 13.29 0.63
C VAL A 41 7.31 13.74 1.52
N MET A 42 7.58 13.84 2.81
CA MET A 42 6.62 14.27 3.83
C MET A 42 6.78 15.77 4.16
N GLY A 43 5.74 16.39 4.71
CA GLY A 43 5.80 17.76 5.24
C GLY A 43 5.67 18.90 4.23
N LEU A 44 5.30 18.62 2.98
CA LEU A 44 4.93 19.68 2.03
C LEU A 44 3.67 20.39 2.50
N GLN A 45 3.54 21.68 2.17
CA GLN A 45 2.39 22.52 2.50
C GLN A 45 1.47 22.67 1.28
N ASP A 46 0.24 23.12 1.50
CA ASP A 46 -0.73 23.44 0.45
C ASP A 46 -0.15 24.33 -0.67
N THR A 47 0.62 25.35 -0.29
CA THR A 47 1.32 26.28 -1.20
C THR A 47 2.35 25.63 -2.13
N ASN A 48 2.80 24.41 -1.83
CA ASN A 48 3.68 23.65 -2.73
C ASN A 48 2.93 23.05 -3.92
N PHE A 49 1.59 22.99 -3.89
CA PHE A 49 0.80 22.30 -4.90
C PHE A 49 0.05 23.27 -5.82
N LYS A 50 0.07 22.97 -7.12
CA LYS A 50 -0.80 23.59 -8.13
C LYS A 50 -1.56 22.52 -8.89
N LEU A 51 -2.84 22.76 -9.13
CA LEU A 51 -3.70 21.88 -9.92
C LEU A 51 -4.00 22.51 -11.27
N SER A 52 -3.97 21.69 -12.32
CA SER A 52 -4.47 22.08 -13.64
C SER A 52 -5.44 21.02 -14.15
N VAL A 53 -6.59 21.47 -14.64
CA VAL A 53 -7.62 20.64 -15.29
C VAL A 53 -7.74 21.09 -16.73
N ASP A 54 -7.58 20.16 -17.66
CA ASP A 54 -7.64 20.43 -19.11
C ASP A 54 -6.73 21.61 -19.52
N SER A 55 -5.54 21.66 -18.91
CA SER A 55 -4.51 22.71 -19.09
C SER A 55 -4.88 24.10 -18.55
N LYS A 56 -5.94 24.22 -17.75
CA LYS A 56 -6.30 25.45 -17.03
C LYS A 56 -6.03 25.27 -15.54
N GLU A 57 -5.39 26.25 -14.91
CA GLU A 57 -5.13 26.21 -13.47
C GLU A 57 -6.45 26.28 -12.68
N VAL A 58 -6.57 25.44 -11.65
CA VAL A 58 -7.73 25.39 -10.75
C VAL A 58 -7.26 25.69 -9.34
N GLN A 59 -7.98 26.61 -8.68
CA GLN A 59 -7.70 26.99 -7.31
C GLN A 59 -8.41 26.04 -6.34
N PHE A 60 -7.74 25.70 -5.25
CA PHE A 60 -8.31 25.01 -4.09
C PHE A 60 -8.01 25.82 -2.83
N LYS A 61 -8.81 25.61 -1.77
CA LYS A 61 -8.60 26.30 -0.49
C LYS A 61 -7.75 25.42 0.42
N ASN A 62 -7.04 26.01 1.36
CA ASN A 62 -6.25 25.28 2.36
C ASN A 62 -7.08 24.19 3.08
N LYS A 63 -8.33 24.49 3.45
CA LYS A 63 -9.26 23.51 4.06
C LYS A 63 -9.59 22.29 3.18
N ASP A 64 -9.36 22.38 1.88
CA ASP A 64 -9.60 21.33 0.90
C ASP A 64 -8.28 20.59 0.56
N TRP A 65 -7.20 20.87 1.29
CA TRP A 65 -5.93 20.15 1.25
C TRP A 65 -5.73 19.41 2.58
N LYS A 66 -5.11 18.23 2.53
CA LYS A 66 -4.71 17.48 3.72
C LYS A 66 -3.30 16.94 3.55
N SER A 67 -2.53 17.02 4.63
CA SER A 67 -1.23 16.36 4.73
C SER A 67 -1.38 14.83 4.75
N PRO A 68 -0.30 14.07 4.50
CA PRO A 68 -0.28 12.61 4.59
C PRO A 68 -0.62 12.05 5.98
N GLU A 69 -0.51 12.86 7.02
CA GLU A 69 -0.87 12.52 8.40
C GLU A 69 -2.36 12.75 8.68
N GLU A 70 -2.99 13.71 8.00
CA GLU A 70 -4.41 14.05 8.14
C GLU A 70 -5.30 13.35 7.11
N SER A 71 -4.73 12.84 6.03
CA SER A 71 -5.47 12.14 4.99
C SER A 71 -5.88 10.75 5.47
N THR A 72 -7.09 10.33 5.09
CA THR A 72 -7.55 8.96 5.32
C THR A 72 -7.08 8.11 4.16
N PRO A 73 -6.12 7.18 4.33
CA PRO A 73 -5.62 6.38 3.22
C PRO A 73 -6.71 5.41 2.71
N PRO A 74 -6.61 4.96 1.44
CA PRO A 74 -7.45 3.87 0.95
C PRO A 74 -7.19 2.58 1.74
N PRO A 75 -8.11 1.59 1.67
CA PRO A 75 -7.88 0.29 2.30
C PRO A 75 -6.54 -0.31 1.88
N ALA A 76 -5.84 -0.96 2.80
CA ALA A 76 -4.55 -1.55 2.54
C ALA A 76 -4.47 -2.98 3.07
N TRP A 77 -3.89 -3.87 2.29
CA TRP A 77 -3.60 -5.25 2.65
C TRP A 77 -2.08 -5.43 2.66
N ILE A 78 -1.53 -5.59 3.86
CA ILE A 78 -0.08 -5.65 4.09
C ILE A 78 0.25 -7.06 4.60
N ILE A 79 1.17 -7.74 3.93
CA ILE A 79 1.69 -9.02 4.38
C ILE A 79 3.14 -8.82 4.81
N VAL A 80 3.43 -9.06 6.09
CA VAL A 80 4.80 -9.03 6.61
C VAL A 80 5.35 -10.45 6.58
N LEU A 81 6.27 -10.72 5.64
CA LEU A 81 7.03 -11.96 5.59
C LEU A 81 8.22 -11.83 6.54
N LEU A 82 8.20 -12.60 7.62
CA LEU A 82 9.20 -12.57 8.68
C LEU A 82 10.06 -13.83 8.61
N ASP A 83 11.35 -13.65 8.36
CA ASP A 83 12.31 -14.76 8.36
C ASP A 83 12.36 -15.41 9.76
N PHE A 84 12.19 -16.73 9.79
CA PHE A 84 12.21 -17.57 10.98
C PHE A 84 13.34 -18.62 10.92
N SER A 85 14.40 -18.30 10.18
CA SER A 85 15.62 -19.07 10.14
C SER A 85 16.40 -19.03 11.47
N GLY A 86 17.23 -20.04 11.71
CA GLY A 86 18.07 -20.11 12.92
C GLY A 86 19.05 -18.95 13.07
N SER A 87 19.39 -18.23 11.98
CA SER A 87 20.20 -17.01 12.05
C SER A 87 19.48 -15.87 12.78
N MET A 88 18.14 -15.83 12.74
CA MET A 88 17.34 -14.82 13.43
C MET A 88 17.38 -14.95 14.95
N ASP A 89 17.77 -16.11 15.48
CA ASP A 89 18.00 -16.32 16.92
C ASP A 89 19.37 -15.80 17.39
N LYS A 90 20.23 -15.33 16.45
CA LYS A 90 21.52 -14.72 16.77
C LYS A 90 21.37 -13.26 17.18
N PRO A 91 22.28 -12.74 18.03
CA PRO A 91 22.29 -11.34 18.38
C PRO A 91 22.58 -10.44 17.17
N ASP A 92 21.98 -9.25 17.19
CA ASP A 92 22.27 -8.13 16.30
C ASP A 92 23.55 -7.39 16.73
N SER A 93 23.84 -6.24 16.12
CA SER A 93 25.03 -5.45 16.45
C SER A 93 25.04 -4.87 17.88
N ARG A 94 23.89 -4.83 18.56
CA ARG A 94 23.73 -4.34 19.94
C ARG A 94 23.54 -5.46 20.97
N GLY A 95 23.53 -6.73 20.54
CA GLY A 95 23.43 -7.90 21.42
C GLY A 95 22.00 -8.40 21.65
N THR A 96 20.98 -7.78 21.05
CA THR A 96 19.59 -8.25 21.11
C THR A 96 19.36 -9.31 20.04
N LYS A 97 18.59 -10.36 20.30
CA LYS A 97 18.28 -11.35 19.25
C LYS A 97 17.58 -10.66 18.08
N LYS A 98 17.97 -10.99 16.85
CA LYS A 98 17.38 -10.39 15.64
C LYS A 98 15.86 -10.59 15.60
N ILE A 99 15.36 -11.77 15.94
CA ILE A 99 13.90 -12.02 15.98
C ILE A 99 13.17 -11.13 16.99
N GLU A 100 13.73 -10.92 18.18
CA GLU A 100 13.15 -10.04 19.21
C GLU A 100 13.11 -8.59 18.72
N GLY A 101 14.21 -8.13 18.11
CA GLY A 101 14.28 -6.80 17.52
C GLY A 101 13.28 -6.60 16.37
N ALA A 102 13.15 -7.58 15.49
CA ALA A 102 12.20 -7.56 14.37
C ALA A 102 10.75 -7.50 14.88
N ILE A 103 10.39 -8.33 15.85
CA ILE A 103 9.05 -8.33 16.45
C ILE A 103 8.76 -7.02 17.17
N LYS A 104 9.73 -6.46 17.91
CA LYS A 104 9.59 -5.15 18.55
C LYS A 104 9.34 -4.04 17.53
N ALA A 105 10.05 -4.06 16.40
CA ALA A 105 9.86 -3.09 15.34
C ALA A 105 8.50 -3.26 14.65
N ILE A 106 8.05 -4.50 14.41
CA ILE A 106 6.71 -4.77 13.88
C ILE A 106 5.62 -4.31 14.87
N ARG A 107 5.82 -4.44 16.18
CA ARG A 107 4.90 -3.86 17.20
C ARG A 107 4.81 -2.35 17.07
N HIS A 108 5.94 -1.67 16.92
CA HIS A 108 5.96 -0.22 16.71
C HIS A 108 5.22 0.16 15.41
N PHE A 109 5.51 -0.54 14.32
CA PHE A 109 4.83 -0.37 13.03
C PHE A 109 3.32 -0.56 13.12
N THR A 110 2.87 -1.65 13.74
CA THR A 110 1.43 -1.95 13.90
C THR A 110 0.74 -0.93 14.81
N ASN A 111 1.41 -0.41 15.84
CA ASN A 111 0.84 0.66 16.67
C ASN A 111 0.66 1.97 15.89
N MET A 112 1.63 2.38 15.07
CA MET A 112 1.45 3.54 14.19
C MET A 112 0.31 3.34 13.18
N LEU A 113 0.13 2.10 12.70
CA LEU A 113 -0.99 1.75 11.82
C LEU A 113 -2.36 1.87 12.49
N LYS A 114 -2.46 1.68 13.81
CA LYS A 114 -3.72 1.89 14.55
C LYS A 114 -4.20 3.33 14.46
N GLU A 115 -3.26 4.27 14.48
CA GLU A 115 -3.56 5.70 14.48
C GLU A 115 -3.89 6.23 13.08
N ARG A 116 -3.25 5.68 12.05
CA ARG A 116 -3.29 6.23 10.67
C ARG A 116 -4.01 5.35 9.64
N GLY A 117 -4.25 4.09 9.96
CA GLY A 117 -4.63 3.05 9.01
C GLY A 117 -5.92 2.34 9.39
N GLU A 118 -7.00 3.07 9.68
CA GLU A 118 -8.30 2.52 10.11
C GLU A 118 -8.81 1.36 9.22
N ASN A 119 -8.57 1.46 7.90
CA ASN A 119 -8.95 0.45 6.91
C ASN A 119 -7.78 -0.46 6.47
N THR A 120 -6.77 -0.66 7.31
CA THR A 120 -5.61 -1.50 7.00
C THR A 120 -5.74 -2.89 7.63
N GLN A 121 -5.48 -3.90 6.82
CA GLN A 121 -5.43 -5.31 7.17
C GLN A 121 -3.99 -5.80 7.09
N ILE A 122 -3.54 -6.53 8.10
CA ILE A 122 -2.17 -7.00 8.22
C ILE A 122 -2.15 -8.51 8.46
N ALA A 123 -1.36 -9.24 7.69
CA ALA A 123 -1.01 -10.63 7.97
C ALA A 123 0.47 -10.72 8.33
N LEU A 124 0.79 -11.45 9.40
CA LEU A 124 2.15 -11.73 9.83
C LEU A 124 2.48 -13.19 9.50
N VAL A 125 3.41 -13.38 8.57
CA VAL A 125 3.67 -14.69 7.98
C VAL A 125 5.13 -15.08 8.26
N PRO A 126 5.39 -15.89 9.30
CA PRO A 126 6.71 -16.45 9.50
C PRO A 126 7.05 -17.39 8.34
N PHE A 127 8.29 -17.37 7.85
CA PHE A 127 8.75 -18.28 6.81
C PHE A 127 10.08 -18.93 7.14
N GLY A 128 10.28 -20.14 6.65
CA GLY A 128 11.56 -20.82 6.72
C GLY A 128 11.42 -22.30 6.35
N GLU A 129 12.44 -22.86 5.73
CA GLU A 129 12.42 -24.25 5.29
C GLU A 129 12.67 -25.23 6.44
N PRO A 130 11.97 -26.37 6.45
CA PRO A 130 12.20 -27.42 7.43
C PRO A 130 13.64 -27.95 7.33
N GLY A 131 14.15 -28.38 8.47
CA GLY A 131 15.42 -29.10 8.59
C GLY A 131 15.22 -30.45 9.28
N THR A 132 16.30 -31.14 9.61
CA THR A 132 16.25 -32.44 10.30
C THR A 132 15.62 -32.38 11.69
N THR A 133 15.76 -31.24 12.39
CA THR A 133 15.25 -31.02 13.75
C THR A 133 14.24 -29.88 13.85
N CYS A 134 13.84 -29.29 12.72
CA CYS A 134 12.95 -28.13 12.66
C CYS A 134 11.84 -28.38 11.64
N GLN A 135 10.58 -28.24 12.06
CA GLN A 135 9.41 -28.40 11.18
C GLN A 135 9.30 -27.30 10.11
N GLY A 136 10.08 -26.23 10.24
CA GLY A 136 10.00 -25.06 9.37
C GLY A 136 8.72 -24.26 9.55
N ASN A 137 8.55 -23.25 8.71
CA ASN A 137 7.36 -22.40 8.65
C ASN A 137 6.92 -22.31 7.19
N PRO A 138 6.15 -23.29 6.70
CA PRO A 138 5.72 -23.31 5.31
C PRO A 138 4.69 -22.22 5.05
N VAL A 139 4.96 -21.38 4.06
CA VAL A 139 3.99 -20.38 3.59
C VAL A 139 2.97 -21.05 2.68
N ASN A 140 1.69 -20.89 3.00
CA ASN A 140 0.52 -21.43 2.30
C ASN A 140 -0.67 -20.46 2.43
N GLU A 141 -1.79 -20.77 1.77
CA GLU A 141 -2.96 -19.89 1.76
C GLU A 141 -3.52 -19.66 3.17
N GLU A 142 -3.57 -20.69 4.02
CA GLU A 142 -4.06 -20.57 5.39
C GLU A 142 -3.22 -19.63 6.26
N THR A 143 -1.90 -19.61 6.05
CA THR A 143 -0.99 -18.71 6.80
C THR A 143 -1.02 -17.30 6.24
N ILE A 144 -1.11 -17.15 4.92
CA ILE A 144 -1.14 -15.84 4.25
C ILE A 144 -2.49 -15.12 4.46
N ASP A 145 -3.60 -15.85 4.51
CA ASP A 145 -4.95 -15.29 4.62
C ASP A 145 -5.36 -14.90 6.06
N LYS A 146 -4.46 -15.05 7.03
CA LYS A 146 -4.67 -14.66 8.44
C LYS A 146 -4.50 -13.15 8.64
N PHE A 147 -5.39 -12.38 8.03
CA PHE A 147 -5.43 -10.93 8.18
C PHE A 147 -6.13 -10.50 9.47
N PHE A 148 -5.55 -9.49 10.10
CA PHE A 148 -6.12 -8.78 11.23
C PHE A 148 -6.23 -7.29 10.88
N PRO A 149 -7.33 -6.62 11.27
CA PRO A 149 -7.37 -5.17 11.29
C PRO A 149 -6.21 -4.61 12.13
N ALA A 150 -5.61 -3.50 11.71
CA ALA A 150 -4.47 -2.91 12.42
C ALA A 150 -4.76 -2.62 13.91
N ASN A 151 -6.01 -2.30 14.24
CA ASN A 151 -6.52 -2.03 15.58
C ASN A 151 -7.00 -3.26 16.36
N ASP A 152 -6.95 -4.46 15.78
CA ASP A 152 -7.40 -5.68 16.46
C ASP A 152 -6.36 -6.15 17.50
N PHE A 153 -6.83 -6.46 18.71
CA PHE A 153 -5.99 -7.02 19.77
C PHE A 153 -5.43 -8.40 19.39
N LYS A 154 -6.11 -9.17 18.52
CA LYS A 154 -5.63 -10.47 18.03
C LYS A 154 -4.29 -10.38 17.30
N LEU A 155 -4.01 -9.24 16.66
CA LEU A 155 -2.71 -8.98 16.03
C LEU A 155 -1.59 -8.93 17.08
N GLN A 156 -1.85 -8.34 18.25
CA GLN A 156 -0.89 -8.31 19.35
C GLN A 156 -0.68 -9.71 19.94
N ASN A 157 -1.76 -10.47 20.13
CA ASN A 157 -1.66 -11.88 20.56
C ASN A 157 -0.85 -12.73 19.56
N ASN A 158 -0.99 -12.47 18.25
CA ASN A 158 -0.20 -13.14 17.23
C ASN A 158 1.30 -12.77 17.35
N LEU A 159 1.62 -11.49 17.57
CA LEU A 159 2.99 -11.05 17.83
C LEU A 159 3.57 -11.64 19.13
N ASP A 160 2.77 -11.78 20.19
CA ASP A 160 3.17 -12.44 21.43
C ASP A 160 3.47 -13.92 21.20
N TYR A 161 2.60 -14.60 20.43
CA TYR A 161 2.83 -15.97 20.02
C TYR A 161 4.14 -16.10 19.21
N LEU A 162 4.33 -15.29 18.18
CA LEU A 162 5.57 -15.30 17.38
C LEU A 162 6.82 -15.01 18.22
N ALA A 163 6.71 -14.13 19.23
CA ALA A 163 7.82 -13.82 20.14
C ALA A 163 8.18 -14.98 21.07
N SER A 164 7.21 -15.86 21.37
CA SER A 164 7.44 -17.05 22.19
C SER A 164 8.12 -18.19 21.44
N LEU A 165 8.14 -18.14 20.10
CA LEU A 165 8.76 -19.16 19.26
C LEU A 165 10.26 -18.93 19.11
N THR A 166 11.01 -20.03 18.97
CA THR A 166 12.45 -19.97 18.66
C THR A 166 12.67 -20.28 17.18
N PRO A 167 13.22 -19.33 16.39
CA PRO A 167 13.57 -19.57 14.99
C PRO A 167 14.57 -20.74 14.86
N CYS A 168 14.31 -21.66 13.93
CA CYS A 168 15.17 -22.83 13.72
C CYS A 168 15.33 -23.26 12.26
N ALA A 169 14.65 -22.56 11.34
CA ALA A 169 14.52 -22.99 9.95
C ALA A 169 15.76 -22.59 9.11
N SER A 170 15.76 -22.96 7.84
CA SER A 170 16.71 -22.42 6.84
C SER A 170 16.04 -21.33 6.01
N THR A 171 16.81 -20.35 5.52
CA THR A 171 16.26 -19.23 4.75
C THR A 171 15.97 -19.62 3.29
N ASN A 172 14.72 -19.43 2.87
CA ASN A 172 14.31 -19.38 1.46
C ASN A 172 13.55 -18.07 1.23
N LEU A 173 14.15 -17.14 0.50
CA LEU A 173 13.54 -15.83 0.24
C LEU A 173 12.47 -15.88 -0.84
N TYR A 174 12.72 -16.66 -1.89
CA TYR A 174 11.98 -16.51 -3.14
C TYR A 174 10.65 -17.25 -3.13
N ASN A 175 10.60 -18.47 -2.58
CA ASN A 175 9.37 -19.27 -2.58
C ASN A 175 8.24 -18.63 -1.73
N PRO A 176 8.49 -18.19 -0.49
CA PRO A 176 7.48 -17.47 0.31
C PRO A 176 6.97 -16.21 -0.40
N LEU A 177 7.88 -15.43 -0.98
CA LEU A 177 7.52 -14.21 -1.69
C LEU A 177 6.68 -14.52 -2.94
N GLN A 178 7.07 -15.51 -3.75
CA GLN A 178 6.29 -15.93 -4.92
C GLN A 178 4.87 -16.35 -4.56
N LYS A 179 4.70 -17.16 -3.51
CA LYS A 179 3.38 -17.59 -3.03
C LYS A 179 2.52 -16.42 -2.58
N THR A 180 3.14 -15.49 -1.84
CA THR A 180 2.47 -14.29 -1.33
C THR A 180 2.01 -13.37 -2.47
N VAL A 181 2.87 -13.16 -3.48
CA VAL A 181 2.51 -12.37 -4.67
C VAL A 181 1.38 -13.05 -5.45
N ARG A 182 1.43 -14.38 -5.64
CA ARG A 182 0.35 -15.12 -6.32
C ARG A 182 -0.98 -15.03 -5.59
N PHE A 183 -0.95 -15.09 -4.26
CA PHE A 183 -2.14 -14.94 -3.41
C PHE A 183 -2.75 -13.54 -3.58
N LEU A 184 -1.95 -12.48 -3.43
CA LEU A 184 -2.42 -11.10 -3.63
C LEU A 184 -2.79 -10.79 -5.09
N ALA A 185 -2.26 -11.54 -6.06
CA ALA A 185 -2.57 -11.41 -7.48
C ALA A 185 -3.89 -12.11 -7.89
N ASN A 186 -4.61 -12.73 -6.95
CA ASN A 186 -5.86 -13.41 -7.24
C ASN A 186 -6.97 -12.41 -7.60
N THR A 187 -7.18 -12.17 -8.89
CA THR A 187 -8.18 -11.22 -9.41
C THR A 187 -9.63 -11.60 -9.10
N LYS A 188 -9.88 -12.80 -8.57
CA LYS A 188 -11.21 -13.25 -8.14
C LYS A 188 -11.52 -12.86 -6.70
N ASP A 189 -10.53 -12.43 -5.93
CA ASP A 189 -10.73 -12.02 -4.54
C ASP A 189 -11.23 -10.56 -4.50
N PRO A 190 -12.49 -10.31 -4.09
CA PRO A 190 -13.06 -8.97 -4.06
C PRO A 190 -12.39 -8.05 -3.02
N ARG A 191 -11.61 -8.61 -2.09
CA ARG A 191 -10.83 -7.85 -1.11
C ARG A 191 -9.66 -7.11 -1.76
N PHE A 192 -9.07 -7.70 -2.80
CA PHE A 192 -7.89 -7.17 -3.49
C PHE A 192 -8.26 -6.50 -4.81
N TYR A 193 -9.30 -6.99 -5.48
CA TYR A 193 -9.74 -6.50 -6.79
C TYR A 193 -11.22 -6.14 -6.76
N ILE A 194 -11.49 -4.85 -6.62
CA ILE A 194 -12.84 -4.31 -6.72
C ILE A 194 -13.30 -4.22 -8.19
N PRO A 195 -14.61 -4.36 -8.46
CA PRO A 195 -15.18 -4.14 -9.80
C PRO A 195 -14.85 -2.74 -10.35
N GLU A 196 -14.71 -2.63 -11.68
CA GLU A 196 -14.35 -1.36 -12.34
C GLU A 196 -15.39 -0.25 -12.15
N ASP A 197 -16.65 -0.61 -11.94
CA ASP A 197 -17.78 0.27 -11.68
C ASP A 197 -17.96 0.63 -10.19
N SER A 198 -17.11 0.09 -9.31
CA SER A 198 -17.14 0.41 -7.89
C SER A 198 -16.71 1.86 -7.63
N SER A 199 -17.45 2.55 -6.77
CA SER A 199 -17.08 3.87 -6.26
C SER A 199 -16.01 3.83 -5.17
N GLN A 200 -15.64 2.64 -4.69
CA GLN A 200 -14.63 2.47 -3.64
C GLN A 200 -13.22 2.68 -4.20
N PRO A 201 -12.29 3.23 -3.39
CA PRO A 201 -10.90 3.33 -3.80
C PRO A 201 -10.27 1.94 -3.91
N LYS A 202 -9.43 1.73 -4.93
CA LYS A 202 -8.68 0.49 -5.09
C LYS A 202 -7.77 0.26 -3.87
N PRO A 203 -7.78 -0.94 -3.29
CA PRO A 203 -6.95 -1.23 -2.13
C PRO A 203 -5.46 -1.21 -2.49
N ARG A 204 -4.61 -0.85 -1.54
CA ARG A 204 -3.15 -0.97 -1.65
C ARG A 204 -2.75 -2.39 -1.27
N LEU A 205 -1.98 -3.05 -2.12
CA LEU A 205 -1.47 -4.39 -1.86
C LEU A 205 0.05 -4.27 -1.63
N SER A 206 0.52 -4.72 -0.48
CA SER A 206 1.94 -4.64 -0.15
C SER A 206 2.46 -5.85 0.60
N ILE A 207 3.73 -6.13 0.36
CA ILE A 207 4.49 -7.15 1.06
C ILE A 207 5.71 -6.47 1.67
N ILE A 208 5.96 -6.71 2.96
CA ILE A 208 7.20 -6.30 3.65
C ILE A 208 7.99 -7.58 3.92
N LEU A 209 9.12 -7.76 3.24
CA LEU A 209 10.02 -8.88 3.43
C LEU A 209 11.14 -8.49 4.40
N LEU A 210 11.12 -9.07 5.60
CA LEU A 210 12.15 -8.87 6.63
C LEU A 210 12.98 -10.15 6.74
N SER A 211 14.28 -10.06 6.43
CA SER A 211 15.20 -11.20 6.48
C SER A 211 16.62 -10.80 6.86
N ASP A 212 17.32 -11.73 7.52
CA ASP A 212 18.73 -11.65 7.87
C ASP A 212 19.62 -12.62 7.07
N GLY A 213 19.11 -13.13 5.95
CA GLY A 213 19.77 -14.17 5.19
C GLY A 213 19.76 -13.94 3.68
N TYR A 214 19.96 -15.03 2.95
CA TYR A 214 19.92 -15.08 1.50
C TYR A 214 19.27 -16.36 1.01
N HIS A 215 18.95 -16.42 -0.29
CA HIS A 215 18.44 -17.63 -0.91
C HIS A 215 19.57 -18.62 -1.18
N ASN A 216 19.71 -19.66 -0.35
CA ASN A 216 20.78 -20.65 -0.46
C ASN A 216 20.40 -21.88 -1.29
N ALA A 217 19.96 -21.67 -2.53
CA ALA A 217 19.66 -22.76 -3.48
C ALA A 217 20.66 -22.76 -4.66
N SER A 218 20.97 -23.95 -5.19
CA SER A 218 21.92 -24.10 -6.31
C SER A 218 21.40 -23.50 -7.63
N ASN A 219 20.09 -23.39 -7.77
CA ASN A 219 19.36 -22.82 -8.91
C ASN A 219 18.93 -21.36 -8.67
N GLU A 220 19.60 -20.63 -7.77
CA GLU A 220 19.19 -19.28 -7.34
C GLU A 220 18.92 -18.31 -8.49
N GLU A 221 19.75 -18.28 -9.53
CA GLU A 221 19.55 -17.34 -10.64
C GLU A 221 18.24 -17.65 -11.38
N GLN A 222 17.92 -18.93 -11.60
CA GLN A 222 16.66 -19.32 -12.23
C GLN A 222 15.47 -18.92 -11.35
N ASP A 223 15.52 -19.22 -10.05
CA ASP A 223 14.45 -18.88 -9.11
C ASP A 223 14.25 -17.35 -9.03
N PHE A 224 15.34 -16.59 -9.11
CA PHE A 224 15.29 -15.14 -9.11
C PHE A 224 14.68 -14.58 -10.39
N GLN A 225 14.98 -15.17 -11.56
CA GLN A 225 14.34 -14.78 -12.82
C GLN A 225 12.84 -15.09 -12.81
N GLU A 226 12.43 -16.23 -12.26
CA GLU A 226 11.02 -16.58 -12.10
C GLU A 226 10.28 -15.58 -11.19
N LEU A 227 10.88 -15.23 -10.05
CA LEU A 227 10.38 -14.20 -9.16
C LEU A 227 10.29 -12.84 -9.87
N THR A 228 11.35 -12.44 -10.59
CA THR A 228 11.41 -11.18 -11.34
C THR A 228 10.26 -11.08 -12.34
N ASN A 229 10.00 -12.15 -13.10
CA ASN A 229 8.91 -12.19 -14.07
C ASN A 229 7.53 -12.13 -13.38
N LEU A 230 7.38 -12.72 -12.20
CA LEU A 230 6.15 -12.62 -11.42
C LEU A 230 5.92 -11.19 -10.89
N LEU A 231 6.94 -10.55 -10.33
CA LEU A 231 6.87 -9.19 -9.80
C LEU A 231 6.57 -8.16 -10.89
N LYS A 232 7.26 -8.23 -12.04
CA LYS A 232 7.02 -7.31 -13.17
C LYS A 232 5.59 -7.40 -13.72
N ARG A 233 4.99 -8.60 -13.72
CA ARG A 233 3.60 -8.80 -14.16
C ARG A 233 2.56 -8.28 -13.16
N ASN A 234 2.96 -8.10 -11.90
CA ASN A 234 2.08 -7.67 -10.81
C ASN A 234 2.65 -6.41 -10.12
N SER A 235 3.08 -5.43 -10.91
CA SER A 235 3.76 -4.21 -10.43
C SER A 235 2.88 -3.32 -9.54
N HIS A 236 1.57 -3.58 -9.46
CA HIS A 236 0.65 -2.94 -8.53
C HIS A 236 0.75 -3.50 -7.10
N ILE A 237 1.44 -4.64 -6.89
CA ILE A 237 1.76 -5.19 -5.57
C ILE A 237 3.16 -4.70 -5.20
N ILE A 238 3.25 -3.84 -4.19
CA ILE A 238 4.50 -3.19 -3.79
C ILE A 238 5.25 -4.05 -2.77
N VAL A 239 6.47 -4.46 -3.10
CA VAL A 239 7.34 -5.22 -2.19
C VAL A 239 8.38 -4.30 -1.58
N HIS A 240 8.34 -4.13 -0.27
CA HIS A 240 9.42 -3.51 0.51
C HIS A 240 10.33 -4.60 1.06
N THR A 241 11.63 -4.34 1.15
CA THR A 241 12.59 -5.29 1.70
C THR A 241 13.41 -4.65 2.82
N LEU A 242 13.61 -5.41 3.89
CA LEU A 242 14.38 -4.99 5.05
C LEU A 242 15.40 -6.06 5.40
N GLY A 243 16.66 -5.76 5.08
CA GLY A 243 17.79 -6.59 5.50
C GLY A 243 18.15 -6.33 6.96
N TYR A 244 18.28 -7.39 7.76
CA TYR A 244 18.65 -7.28 9.16
C TYR A 244 20.00 -7.96 9.42
N GLY A 245 21.02 -7.18 9.77
CA GLY A 245 22.29 -7.71 10.26
C GLY A 245 23.44 -6.78 9.96
N LEU A 246 24.66 -7.33 9.95
CA LEU A 246 25.81 -6.55 9.54
C LEU A 246 25.78 -6.31 8.03
N THR A 247 26.07 -5.07 7.62
CA THR A 247 26.19 -4.75 6.19
C THR A 247 27.32 -5.55 5.55
N PRO A 248 27.27 -5.79 4.22
CA PRO A 248 28.37 -6.43 3.51
C PRO A 248 29.75 -5.80 3.77
N ARG A 249 29.81 -4.48 3.98
CA ARG A 249 31.05 -3.77 4.33
C ARG A 249 31.51 -4.07 5.75
N GLN A 250 30.60 -4.08 6.73
CA GLN A 250 30.92 -4.43 8.12
C GLN A 250 31.38 -5.88 8.25
N LEU A 251 30.73 -6.82 7.56
CA LEU A 251 31.18 -8.21 7.49
C LEU A 251 32.59 -8.31 6.89
N GLY A 252 32.87 -7.55 5.83
CA GLY A 252 34.18 -7.55 5.20
C GLY A 252 35.31 -7.06 6.10
N ILE A 253 35.00 -6.12 7.01
CA ILE A 253 35.93 -5.67 8.05
C ILE A 253 36.08 -6.78 9.11
N LYS A 254 34.96 -7.32 9.62
CA LYS A 254 34.94 -8.36 10.66
C LYS A 254 35.77 -9.60 10.29
N TYR A 255 35.71 -10.02 9.02
CA TYR A 255 36.39 -11.23 8.53
C TYR A 255 37.72 -10.94 7.79
N GLY A 256 38.22 -9.70 7.82
CA GLY A 256 39.52 -9.35 7.24
C GLY A 256 39.58 -9.41 5.71
N ILE A 257 38.45 -9.24 5.02
CA ILE A 257 38.32 -9.25 3.55
C ILE A 257 38.65 -7.87 2.96
N GLY A 258 38.48 -6.78 3.72
CA GLY A 258 38.86 -5.41 3.31
C GLY A 258 37.94 -4.75 2.25
N ARG A 259 37.00 -5.51 1.68
CA ARG A 259 35.95 -5.05 0.74
C ARG A 259 34.56 -5.50 1.18
N ALA A 260 33.52 -4.97 0.54
CA ALA A 260 32.16 -5.48 0.75
C ALA A 260 32.09 -6.97 0.38
N VAL A 261 31.43 -7.74 1.25
CA VAL A 261 31.24 -9.19 1.12
C VAL A 261 30.24 -9.48 0.02
N THR A 262 30.53 -10.52 -0.75
CA THR A 262 29.67 -11.07 -1.79
C THR A 262 29.42 -12.54 -1.51
N ARG A 263 28.50 -13.16 -2.25
CA ARG A 263 28.23 -14.59 -2.13
C ARG A 263 29.47 -15.49 -2.30
N ARG A 264 30.47 -15.03 -3.07
CA ARG A 264 31.73 -15.78 -3.29
C ARG A 264 32.60 -15.87 -2.04
N ASP A 265 32.34 -14.99 -1.07
CA ASP A 265 33.07 -14.90 0.18
C ASP A 265 32.42 -15.74 1.29
N ILE A 266 31.25 -16.34 1.03
CA ILE A 266 30.58 -17.26 1.95
C ILE A 266 31.37 -18.57 2.04
N GLY A 267 31.50 -19.12 3.24
CA GLY A 267 32.10 -20.43 3.48
C GLY A 267 32.74 -20.55 4.86
N THR A 268 33.61 -21.55 4.99
CA THR A 268 34.36 -21.83 6.22
C THR A 268 35.85 -21.48 6.04
N GLY A 269 36.48 -20.97 7.10
CA GLY A 269 37.93 -20.69 7.12
C GLY A 269 38.31 -19.20 7.04
N ARG A 270 39.61 -18.93 6.93
CA ARG A 270 40.18 -17.58 6.96
C ARG A 270 39.78 -16.79 5.71
N GLY A 271 39.25 -15.59 5.89
CA GLY A 271 38.77 -14.75 4.78
C GLY A 271 37.43 -15.19 4.19
N LYS A 272 36.70 -16.06 4.91
CA LYS A 272 35.33 -16.47 4.59
C LYS A 272 34.35 -15.99 5.65
N VAL A 273 33.12 -15.72 5.21
CA VAL A 273 32.01 -15.31 6.06
C VAL A 273 31.09 -16.51 6.29
N PRO A 274 30.74 -16.83 7.54
CA PRO A 274 29.72 -17.83 7.84
C PRO A 274 28.40 -17.47 7.18
N GLU A 275 27.75 -18.46 6.58
CA GLU A 275 26.47 -18.31 5.90
C GLU A 275 25.41 -17.65 6.79
N ALA A 276 25.35 -18.02 8.08
CA ALA A 276 24.39 -17.49 9.05
C ALA A 276 24.52 -15.98 9.36
N GLU A 277 25.56 -15.29 8.85
CA GLU A 277 25.74 -13.85 9.00
C GLU A 277 25.60 -13.08 7.69
N PHE A 278 25.50 -13.76 6.55
CA PHE A 278 25.43 -13.10 5.25
C PHE A 278 23.98 -12.77 4.86
N VAL A 279 23.73 -11.48 4.63
CA VAL A 279 22.47 -10.97 4.09
C VAL A 279 22.69 -10.51 2.65
N ASP A 280 21.84 -10.96 1.73
CA ASP A 280 21.94 -10.53 0.33
C ASP A 280 21.28 -9.17 0.08
N LYS A 281 21.96 -8.12 0.53
CA LYS A 281 21.51 -6.74 0.36
C LYS A 281 21.21 -6.39 -1.11
N GLN A 282 21.98 -6.93 -2.05
CA GLN A 282 21.79 -6.62 -3.47
C GLN A 282 20.48 -7.21 -3.99
N ARG A 283 20.21 -8.49 -3.73
CA ARG A 283 18.96 -9.12 -4.16
C ARG A 283 17.74 -8.49 -3.48
N LEU A 284 17.83 -8.18 -2.19
CA LEU A 284 16.75 -7.45 -1.51
C LEU A 284 16.46 -6.10 -2.18
N ALA A 285 17.50 -5.36 -2.58
CA ALA A 285 17.33 -4.11 -3.30
C ALA A 285 16.73 -4.29 -4.69
N GLU A 286 17.16 -5.29 -5.45
CA GLU A 286 16.62 -5.61 -6.76
C GLU A 286 15.12 -5.98 -6.66
N ILE A 287 14.72 -6.79 -5.68
CA ILE A 287 13.32 -7.17 -5.43
C ILE A 287 12.44 -5.94 -5.21
N ALA A 288 12.83 -5.04 -4.31
CA ALA A 288 12.02 -3.87 -4.01
C ALA A 288 11.90 -2.94 -5.22
N LYS A 289 13.02 -2.70 -5.91
CA LYS A 289 13.08 -1.82 -7.08
C LYS A 289 12.16 -2.28 -8.21
N LEU A 290 12.02 -3.60 -8.42
CA LEU A 290 11.15 -4.16 -9.46
C LEU A 290 9.67 -3.78 -9.32
N THR A 291 9.23 -3.45 -8.11
CA THR A 291 7.84 -3.09 -7.79
C THR A 291 7.69 -1.62 -7.39
N GLY A 292 8.76 -0.82 -7.45
CA GLY A 292 8.74 0.56 -6.95
C GLY A 292 8.65 0.68 -5.43
N GLY A 293 9.03 -0.38 -4.71
CA GLY A 293 9.17 -0.42 -3.26
C GLY A 293 10.53 0.06 -2.79
N ILE A 294 10.68 0.15 -1.46
CA ILE A 294 11.89 0.65 -0.79
C ILE A 294 12.67 -0.55 -0.23
N ALA A 295 13.98 -0.52 -0.41
CA ALA A 295 14.89 -1.48 0.19
C ALA A 295 15.76 -0.79 1.24
N GLU A 296 15.64 -1.23 2.48
CA GLU A 296 16.43 -0.72 3.59
C GLU A 296 17.26 -1.83 4.25
N PHE A 297 18.28 -1.41 4.98
CA PHE A 297 19.20 -2.32 5.63
C PHE A 297 19.61 -1.78 7.01
N SER A 298 19.40 -2.59 8.04
CA SER A 298 19.63 -2.18 9.43
C SER A 298 20.52 -3.17 10.17
N GLY A 299 21.42 -2.63 11.00
CA GLY A 299 22.27 -3.42 11.90
C GLY A 299 21.68 -3.65 13.29
N ASP A 300 20.63 -2.93 13.66
CA ASP A 300 20.01 -2.99 14.97
C ASP A 300 18.51 -2.73 14.91
N SER A 301 17.84 -3.09 16.01
CA SER A 301 16.38 -3.02 16.16
C SER A 301 15.77 -1.61 16.12
N GLU A 302 16.50 -0.54 16.48
CA GLU A 302 15.97 0.83 16.44
C GLU A 302 15.86 1.32 15.00
N ALA A 303 16.94 1.12 14.22
CA ALA A 303 16.95 1.46 12.81
C ALA A 303 15.90 0.69 12.00
N ILE A 304 15.51 -0.52 12.43
CA ILE A 304 14.43 -1.29 11.80
C ILE A 304 13.08 -0.61 12.02
N ALA A 305 12.80 -0.11 13.23
CA ALA A 305 11.56 0.57 13.51
C ALA A 305 11.40 1.85 12.66
N GLU A 306 12.47 2.61 12.49
CA GLU A 306 12.52 3.78 11.60
C GLU A 306 12.28 3.40 10.13
N ASN A 307 12.91 2.33 9.66
CA ASN A 307 12.71 1.85 8.28
C ASN A 307 11.29 1.33 8.03
N LEU A 308 10.67 0.67 9.01
CA LEU A 308 9.26 0.30 8.91
C LEU A 308 8.34 1.52 8.92
N GLN A 309 8.69 2.60 9.64
CA GLN A 309 7.97 3.88 9.55
C GLN A 309 8.09 4.51 8.15
N LEU A 310 9.28 4.45 7.55
CA LEU A 310 9.48 4.88 6.17
C LEU A 310 8.59 4.09 5.20
N PHE A 311 8.47 2.77 5.39
CA PHE A 311 7.58 1.94 4.57
C PHE A 311 6.12 2.32 4.79
N LEU A 312 5.70 2.58 6.03
CA LEU A 312 4.36 3.07 6.33
C LEU A 312 4.04 4.36 5.56
N ASN A 313 4.95 5.32 5.61
CA ASN A 313 4.83 6.58 4.87
C ASN A 313 4.80 6.35 3.36
N ALA A 314 5.57 5.39 2.85
CA ALA A 314 5.58 5.07 1.42
C ALA A 314 4.26 4.43 0.97
N LEU A 315 3.63 3.64 1.85
CA LEU A 315 2.38 2.95 1.59
C LEU A 315 1.17 3.87 1.69
N LEU A 316 1.05 4.58 2.83
CA LEU A 316 -0.15 5.33 3.20
C LEU A 316 0.01 6.84 3.09
N GLY A 317 1.24 7.34 2.96
CA GLY A 317 1.52 8.77 2.90
C GLY A 317 1.11 9.38 1.56
N GLU A 318 -0.12 9.89 1.52
CA GLU A 318 -0.70 10.54 0.35
C GLU A 318 -1.25 11.92 0.74
N TYR A 319 -0.89 12.95 -0.03
CA TYR A 319 -1.55 14.23 0.07
C TYR A 319 -2.94 14.14 -0.56
N GLU A 320 -3.95 14.75 0.04
CA GLU A 320 -5.30 14.81 -0.51
C GLU A 320 -5.62 16.25 -0.91
N ILE A 321 -6.09 16.46 -2.14
CA ILE A 321 -6.53 17.77 -2.61
C ILE A 321 -7.92 17.63 -3.22
N THR A 322 -8.88 18.38 -2.68
CA THR A 322 -10.24 18.47 -3.21
C THR A 322 -10.44 19.83 -3.88
N TYR A 323 -11.10 19.85 -5.03
CA TYR A 323 -11.47 21.08 -5.72
C TYR A 323 -12.85 20.94 -6.37
N THR A 324 -13.44 22.06 -6.74
CA THR A 324 -14.68 22.09 -7.52
C THR A 324 -14.32 22.14 -9.00
N GLN A 325 -14.85 21.18 -9.78
CA GLN A 325 -14.64 21.11 -11.21
C GLN A 325 -15.16 22.40 -11.89
N PRO A 326 -14.32 23.13 -12.63
CA PRO A 326 -14.79 24.21 -13.50
C PRO A 326 -15.62 23.62 -14.64
N ASP A 327 -16.75 24.26 -14.97
CA ASP A 327 -17.62 23.84 -16.07
C ASP A 327 -18.00 22.34 -16.00
N ALA A 328 -18.53 21.93 -14.84
CA ALA A 328 -18.87 20.54 -14.52
C ALA A 328 -20.07 19.99 -15.33
N GLU A 329 -19.88 19.83 -16.64
CA GLU A 329 -20.86 19.16 -17.50
C GLU A 329 -20.98 17.68 -17.13
N ARG A 330 -22.22 17.23 -16.94
CA ARG A 330 -22.50 15.87 -16.50
C ARG A 330 -22.10 14.85 -17.58
N GLY A 331 -21.38 13.81 -17.16
CA GLY A 331 -20.84 12.81 -18.08
C GLY A 331 -19.62 13.27 -18.88
N ALA A 332 -19.17 14.53 -18.72
CA ALA A 332 -17.97 15.01 -19.37
C ALA A 332 -16.72 14.39 -18.75
N LYS A 333 -15.71 14.15 -19.59
CA LYS A 333 -14.41 13.63 -19.21
C LYS A 333 -13.41 14.77 -19.11
N HIS A 334 -12.65 14.80 -18.04
CA HIS A 334 -11.64 15.80 -17.77
C HIS A 334 -10.30 15.14 -17.42
N LYS A 335 -9.20 15.87 -17.56
CA LYS A 335 -7.86 15.42 -17.15
C LYS A 335 -7.27 16.39 -16.14
N VAL A 336 -6.95 15.89 -14.95
CA VAL A 336 -6.25 16.63 -13.91
C VAL A 336 -4.76 16.30 -13.91
N LYS A 337 -3.94 17.32 -13.64
CA LYS A 337 -2.50 17.24 -13.48
C LYS A 337 -2.09 18.05 -12.25
N VAL A 338 -1.14 17.53 -11.48
CA VAL A 338 -0.60 18.19 -10.28
C VAL A 338 0.82 18.64 -10.58
N THR A 339 1.15 19.87 -10.20
CA THR A 339 2.52 20.39 -10.18
C THR A 339 2.92 20.64 -8.73
N VAL A 340 4.06 20.09 -8.33
CA VAL A 340 4.59 20.21 -6.98
C VAL A 340 5.87 21.02 -7.04
N THR A 341 5.95 22.09 -6.24
CA THR A 341 7.18 22.86 -6.05
C THR A 341 7.93 22.26 -4.87
N TYR A 342 9.03 21.57 -5.17
CA TYR A 342 9.94 20.95 -4.23
C TYR A 342 11.22 21.79 -4.07
N LYS A 343 12.10 21.41 -3.15
CA LYS A 343 13.36 22.08 -2.74
C LYS A 343 13.98 22.99 -3.83
N ASP A 344 14.40 24.19 -3.42
CA ASP A 344 15.02 25.20 -4.30
C ASP A 344 14.15 25.63 -5.50
N GLY A 345 12.83 25.50 -5.40
CA GLY A 345 11.88 25.92 -6.43
C GLY A 345 11.75 24.94 -7.60
N GLN A 346 12.32 23.73 -7.49
CA GLN A 346 12.20 22.69 -8.50
C GLN A 346 10.74 22.26 -8.67
N GLN A 347 10.22 22.34 -9.90
CA GLN A 347 8.87 21.90 -10.20
C GLN A 347 8.86 20.46 -10.72
N ILE A 348 8.04 19.63 -10.08
CA ILE A 348 7.81 18.24 -10.45
C ILE A 348 6.36 18.11 -10.91
N GLU A 349 6.16 17.56 -12.09
CA GLU A 349 4.84 17.40 -12.67
C GLU A 349 4.38 15.95 -12.64
N SER A 350 3.09 15.74 -12.36
CA SER A 350 2.47 14.43 -12.50
C SER A 350 2.09 14.13 -13.95
N LEU A 351 1.93 12.84 -14.26
CA LEU A 351 1.19 12.45 -15.45
C LEU A 351 -0.29 12.88 -15.30
N PRO A 352 -0.95 13.32 -16.40
CA PRO A 352 -2.37 13.67 -16.35
C PRO A 352 -3.23 12.43 -16.07
N LYS A 353 -4.24 12.56 -15.20
CA LYS A 353 -5.19 11.51 -14.87
C LYS A 353 -6.62 11.90 -15.24
N GLY A 354 -7.30 11.01 -15.95
CA GLY A 354 -8.68 11.23 -16.37
C GLY A 354 -9.71 10.92 -15.29
N TYR A 355 -10.81 11.65 -15.26
CA TYR A 355 -12.03 11.35 -14.49
C TYR A 355 -13.26 11.85 -15.24
N THR A 356 -14.44 11.39 -14.81
CA THR A 356 -15.72 11.71 -15.43
C THR A 356 -16.67 12.28 -14.39
N ILE A 357 -17.35 13.39 -14.71
CA ILE A 357 -18.40 13.93 -13.85
C ILE A 357 -19.61 13.00 -13.85
N THR A 358 -20.19 12.74 -12.68
CA THR A 358 -21.32 11.82 -12.53
C THR A 358 -22.54 12.29 -13.33
N VAL A 359 -23.15 11.38 -14.10
CA VAL A 359 -24.32 11.68 -14.96
C VAL A 359 -25.56 12.03 -14.13
N PHE A 360 -25.72 11.36 -12.98
CA PHE A 360 -26.76 11.68 -12.00
C PHE A 360 -26.16 12.57 -10.91
N GLY A 361 -26.42 13.88 -10.97
CA GLY A 361 -25.94 14.86 -9.98
C GLY A 361 -27.04 15.40 -9.07
N ARG A 362 -26.67 15.74 -7.84
CA ARG A 362 -27.48 16.26 -6.72
C ARG A 362 -28.78 15.50 -6.51
N SER A 363 -28.61 14.31 -5.95
CA SER A 363 -29.63 13.69 -5.13
C SER A 363 -30.00 14.62 -3.98
N PHE A 364 -31.19 15.25 -4.00
CA PHE A 364 -31.70 15.92 -2.81
C PHE A 364 -31.58 14.99 -1.59
N PRO A 365 -31.22 15.50 -0.40
CA PRO A 365 -31.22 14.72 0.84
C PRO A 365 -32.51 13.91 0.97
N LEU A 366 -32.42 12.72 1.57
CA LEU A 366 -33.56 11.79 1.69
C LEU A 366 -34.79 12.48 2.26
N SER A 367 -34.61 13.41 3.21
CA SER A 367 -35.66 14.25 3.80
C SER A 367 -36.40 15.11 2.77
N ILE A 368 -35.69 15.79 1.86
CA ILE A 368 -36.31 16.62 0.81
C ILE A 368 -37.01 15.72 -0.22
N ARG A 369 -36.42 14.57 -0.57
CA ARG A 369 -37.05 13.59 -1.47
C ARG A 369 -38.37 13.07 -0.91
N LEU A 370 -38.40 12.71 0.37
CA LEU A 370 -39.62 12.31 1.07
C LEU A 370 -40.64 13.45 1.13
N GLY A 371 -40.20 14.68 1.38
CA GLY A 371 -41.06 15.86 1.35
C GLY A 371 -41.75 16.04 -0.01
N ILE A 372 -40.97 15.99 -1.11
CA ILE A 372 -41.51 16.07 -2.47
C ILE A 372 -42.48 14.91 -2.73
N LEU A 373 -42.12 13.68 -2.38
CA LEU A 373 -42.98 12.50 -2.56
C LEU A 373 -44.34 12.68 -1.85
N ILE A 374 -44.32 13.09 -0.59
CA ILE A 374 -45.53 13.30 0.22
C ILE A 374 -46.37 14.43 -0.38
N CYS A 375 -45.77 15.56 -0.75
CA CYS A 375 -46.49 16.65 -1.41
C CYS A 375 -47.13 16.20 -2.73
N THR A 376 -46.43 15.39 -3.51
CA THR A 376 -46.94 14.89 -4.80
C THR A 376 -48.10 13.91 -4.59
N LEU A 377 -47.99 13.00 -3.61
CA LEU A 377 -49.08 12.10 -3.23
C LEU A 377 -50.30 12.87 -2.71
N LEU A 378 -50.10 13.91 -1.90
CA LEU A 378 -51.18 14.77 -1.43
C LEU A 378 -51.87 15.49 -2.59
N LEU A 379 -51.13 16.06 -3.53
CA LEU A 379 -51.69 16.71 -4.72
C LEU A 379 -52.48 15.73 -5.60
N LEU A 380 -51.98 14.51 -5.80
CA LEU A 380 -52.69 13.47 -6.58
C LEU A 380 -53.95 12.97 -5.85
N SER A 381 -53.88 12.80 -4.53
CA SER A 381 -55.04 12.35 -3.76
C SER A 381 -56.13 13.42 -3.67
N LEU A 382 -55.77 14.67 -3.40
CA LEU A 382 -56.72 15.79 -3.28
C LEU A 382 -57.20 16.33 -4.61
N GLY A 383 -56.34 16.37 -5.63
CA GLY A 383 -56.67 16.89 -6.96
C GLY A 383 -57.22 15.83 -7.93
N GLY A 384 -56.85 14.56 -7.75
CA GLY A 384 -57.29 13.47 -8.62
C GLY A 384 -58.38 12.61 -7.98
N VAL A 385 -58.07 11.96 -6.85
CA VAL A 385 -58.96 10.94 -6.28
C VAL A 385 -60.20 11.54 -5.63
N ALA A 386 -60.04 12.58 -4.80
CA ALA A 386 -61.15 13.16 -4.06
C ALA A 386 -62.24 13.75 -4.98
N PRO A 387 -61.93 14.54 -6.03
CA PRO A 387 -62.94 15.09 -6.93
C PRO A 387 -63.71 14.00 -7.67
N PHE A 388 -63.03 12.96 -8.14
CA PHE A 388 -63.69 11.82 -8.80
C PHE A 388 -64.55 11.01 -7.83
N TYR A 389 -64.11 10.83 -6.58
CA TYR A 389 -64.90 10.17 -5.55
C TYR A 389 -66.18 10.95 -5.23
N PHE A 390 -66.08 12.27 -5.00
CA PHE A 390 -67.24 13.12 -4.74
C PHE A 390 -68.17 13.23 -5.95
N TRP A 391 -67.62 13.34 -7.16
CA TRP A 391 -68.41 13.36 -8.38
C TRP A 391 -69.13 12.03 -8.63
N GLY A 392 -68.44 10.90 -8.45
CA GLY A 392 -69.05 9.57 -8.54
C GLY A 392 -70.16 9.36 -7.50
N LYS A 393 -69.96 9.86 -6.26
CA LYS A 393 -71.00 9.83 -5.23
C LYS A 393 -72.19 10.72 -5.58
N HIS A 394 -71.95 11.88 -6.18
CA HIS A 394 -73.01 12.77 -6.66
C HIS A 394 -73.84 12.12 -7.78
N LEU A 395 -73.18 11.52 -8.78
CA LEU A 395 -73.84 10.77 -9.85
C LEU A 395 -74.65 9.58 -9.32
N LYS A 396 -74.12 8.85 -8.32
CA LYS A 396 -74.82 7.73 -7.69
C LYS A 396 -76.06 8.18 -6.93
N ASN A 397 -76.02 9.34 -6.27
CA ASN A 397 -77.18 9.91 -5.60
C ASN A 397 -78.23 10.45 -6.58
N GLN A 398 -77.83 10.95 -7.75
CA GLN A 398 -78.76 11.33 -8.82
C GLN A 398 -79.45 10.10 -9.44
N ALA A 399 -78.73 8.99 -9.62
CA ALA A 399 -79.27 7.75 -10.18
C ALA A 399 -80.18 6.95 -9.22
N LEU A 400 -80.18 7.27 -7.92
CA LEU A 400 -81.04 6.67 -6.89
C LEU A 400 -82.17 7.61 -6.42
N GLY A 401 -82.25 8.80 -7.02
CA GLY A 401 -83.23 9.85 -6.69
C GLY A 401 -84.38 9.99 -7.70
N ASP A 402 -84.38 9.17 -8.75
CA ASP A 402 -85.55 8.78 -9.55
C ASP A 402 -86.03 7.40 -9.08
#